data_AF-A0A2Z4RWL7-F1
#
_entry.id   AF-A0A2Z4RWL7-F1
#
_cell.length_a   1.000
_cell.length_b   1.000
_cell.length_c   1.000
_cell.angle_alpha   90.00
_cell.angle_beta   90.00
_cell.angle_gamma   90.00
#
_symmetry.space_group_name_H-M   'P 1'
#
loop_
_entity.id
_entity.type
_entity.pdbx_description
1 polymer ?
#
loop_
_entity_poly.entity_id
_entity_poly.type
_entity_poly.pdbx_seq_one_letter_code
_entity_poly.pdbx_strand_id
1 'polypeptide(L)'
;MIPGYRIRIYCFIGALFCLLCSWLVAEQIYNALTLWQFDSTTGPRWHRMKEHFVYDEQPWRFGLYLLRDVAFFISASGAGLVLSWGVLRGRRAFHRWRAK
;
A
#
# COMPACT_ATOMS: atom_id res chain seq x y z
N MET A 1 30.33 6.74 5.30
CA MET A 1 29.21 6.00 4.68
C MET A 1 29.00 6.54 3.27
N ILE A 2 29.26 5.75 2.22
CA ILE A 2 29.24 6.20 0.81
C ILE A 2 27.82 6.69 0.45
N PRO A 3 27.61 7.91 -0.08
CA PRO A 3 26.28 8.52 -0.23
C PRO A 3 25.29 7.69 -1.05
N GLY A 4 25.76 6.92 -2.03
CA GLY A 4 24.92 6.02 -2.85
C GLY A 4 24.34 4.81 -2.11
N TYR A 5 24.86 4.45 -0.93
CA TYR A 5 24.31 3.34 -0.14
C TYR A 5 23.09 3.74 0.69
N ARG A 6 23.02 4.99 1.16
CA ARG A 6 21.89 5.49 1.98
C ARG A 6 20.58 5.45 1.20
N ILE A 7 20.62 5.90 -0.05
CA ILE A 7 19.43 5.97 -0.92
C ILE A 7 18.86 4.57 -1.21
N ARG A 8 19.72 3.55 -1.37
CA ARG A 8 19.28 2.16 -1.55
C ARG A 8 18.61 1.60 -0.31
N ILE A 9 19.17 1.88 0.87
CA ILE A 9 18.59 1.46 2.14
C ILE A 9 17.21 2.12 2.33
N TYR A 10 17.08 3.42 2.04
CA TYR A 10 15.77 4.10 2.11
C TYR A 10 14.76 3.55 1.09
N CYS A 11 15.18 3.26 -0.15
CA CYS A 11 14.30 2.63 -1.14
C CYS A 11 13.89 1.21 -0.73
N PHE A 12 14.81 0.44 -0.12
CA PHE A 12 14.52 -0.90 0.37
C PHE A 12 13.52 -0.86 1.53
N ILE A 13 13.73 0.02 2.51
CA ILE A 13 12.78 0.22 3.62
C ILE A 13 11.42 0.69 3.09
N GLY A 14 11.40 1.63 2.14
CA GLY A 14 10.18 2.10 1.50
C GLY A 14 9.44 1.01 0.74
N ALA A 15 10.15 0.15 0.00
CA ALA A 15 9.57 -0.99 -0.69
C ALA A 15 8.96 -1.99 0.30
N LEU A 16 9.68 -2.29 1.39
CA LEU A 16 9.24 -3.22 2.43
C LEU A 16 7.99 -2.69 3.15
N PHE A 17 7.95 -1.38 3.42
CA PHE A 17 6.76 -0.72 3.97
C PHE A 17 5.57 -0.77 3.00
N CYS A 18 5.77 -0.48 1.71
CA CYS A 18 4.72 -0.58 0.70
C CYS A 18 4.17 -2.01 0.57
N LEU A 19 5.05 -3.01 0.62
CA LEU A 19 4.65 -4.42 0.59
C LEU A 19 3.86 -4.83 1.84
N LEU A 20 4.26 -4.38 3.03
CA LEU A 20 3.51 -4.60 4.28
C LEU A 20 2.13 -3.96 4.24
N CYS A 21 2.03 -2.71 3.78
CA CYS A 21 0.72 -2.05 3.59
C CYS A 21 -0.14 -2.81 2.58
N SER A 22 0.45 -3.26 1.48
CA SER A 22 -0.26 -4.05 0.47
C SER A 22 -0.75 -5.39 1.03
N TRP A 23 0.03 -6.04 1.90
CA TRP A 23 -0.36 -7.28 2.55
C TRP A 23 -1.59 -7.11 3.45
N LEU A 24 -1.58 -6.08 4.31
CA LEU A 24 -2.71 -5.80 5.20
C LEU A 24 -4.00 -5.52 4.44
N VAL A 25 -3.89 -4.81 3.30
CA VAL A 25 -5.05 -4.52 2.45
C VAL A 25 -5.51 -5.76 1.68
N ALA A 26 -4.59 -6.63 1.25
CA ALA A 26 -4.95 -7.90 0.62
C ALA A 26 -5.75 -8.80 1.56
N GLU A 27 -5.40 -8.84 2.85
CA GLU A 27 -6.14 -9.59 3.87
C GLU A 27 -7.57 -9.05 4.02
N GLN A 28 -7.75 -7.73 4.00
CA GLN A 28 -9.08 -7.11 4.05
C GLN A 28 -9.91 -7.41 2.80
N ILE A 29 -9.31 -7.34 1.61
CA ILE A 29 -9.97 -7.70 0.34
C ILE A 29 -10.36 -9.18 0.34
N TYR A 30 -9.49 -10.06 0.83
CA TYR A 30 -9.77 -11.49 0.94
C TYR A 30 -10.94 -11.77 1.89
N ASN A 31 -10.94 -11.15 3.07
CA ASN A 31 -12.04 -11.27 4.02
C ASN A 31 -13.35 -10.70 3.44
N ALA A 32 -13.30 -9.57 2.73
CA ALA A 32 -14.47 -8.99 2.07
C ALA A 32 -15.05 -9.92 1.00
N LEU A 33 -14.22 -10.64 0.25
CA LEU A 33 -14.67 -11.58 -0.79
C LEU A 33 -15.18 -12.91 -0.23
N THR A 34 -14.63 -13.36 0.89
CA THR A 34 -14.97 -14.67 1.49
C THR A 34 -16.13 -14.58 2.48
N LEU A 35 -16.18 -13.53 3.29
CA LEU A 35 -17.16 -13.34 4.35
C LEU A 35 -18.21 -12.29 4.01
N TRP A 36 -18.09 -11.58 2.88
CA TRP A 36 -18.94 -10.43 2.51
C TRP A 36 -18.96 -9.32 3.59
N GLN A 37 -17.88 -9.25 4.36
CA GLN A 37 -17.71 -8.40 5.52
C GLN A 37 -16.34 -7.76 5.52
N PHE A 38 -16.27 -6.48 5.86
CA PHE A 38 -14.99 -5.79 5.99
C PHE A 38 -15.05 -4.62 6.97
N ASP A 39 -13.99 -4.46 7.76
CA ASP A 39 -13.82 -3.36 8.70
C ASP A 39 -13.11 -2.20 8.02
N SER A 40 -13.82 -1.08 7.86
CA SER A 40 -13.22 0.15 7.34
C SER A 40 -13.08 1.19 8.44
N THR A 41 -11.99 1.94 8.42
CA THR A 41 -11.83 3.07 9.34
C THR A 41 -12.47 4.31 8.73
N THR A 42 -13.61 4.71 9.25
CA THR A 42 -14.39 5.86 8.81
C THR A 42 -14.41 6.95 9.87
N GLY A 43 -14.57 8.20 9.43
CA GLY A 43 -14.66 9.37 10.31
C GLY A 43 -13.51 10.37 10.15
N PRO A 44 -13.75 11.65 10.51
CA PRO A 44 -12.76 12.71 10.42
C PRO A 44 -11.57 12.41 11.33
N ARG A 45 -10.37 12.89 10.96
CA ARG A 45 -9.03 12.54 11.51
C ARG A 45 -8.94 12.26 13.03
N TRP A 46 -9.75 12.89 13.87
CA TRP A 46 -9.75 12.77 15.34
C TRP A 46 -10.85 11.83 15.91
N HIS A 47 -11.84 11.46 15.09
CA HIS A 47 -12.95 10.58 15.45
C HIS A 47 -13.03 9.43 14.43
N ARG A 48 -11.91 8.71 14.29
CA ARG A 48 -11.89 7.49 13.47
C ARG A 48 -12.59 6.38 14.24
N MET A 49 -13.72 5.92 13.73
CA MET A 49 -14.40 4.72 14.20
C MET A 49 -14.12 3.57 13.24
N LYS A 50 -14.02 2.35 13.77
CA LYS A 50 -14.04 1.15 12.95
C LYS A 50 -15.51 0.84 12.67
N GLU A 51 -15.94 1.03 11.44
CA GLU A 51 -17.26 0.61 10.98
C GLU A 51 -17.12 -0.75 10.29
N HIS A 52 -17.94 -1.70 10.75
CA HIS A 52 -18.08 -3.00 10.12
C HIS A 52 -19.10 -2.87 8.98
N PHE A 53 -18.67 -3.10 7.74
CA PHE A 53 -19.54 -3.05 6.58
C PHE A 53 -19.95 -4.46 6.19
N VAL A 54 -21.26 -4.71 6.21
CA VAL A 54 -21.89 -5.94 5.69
C VAL A 54 -22.55 -5.59 4.37
N TYR A 55 -22.33 -6.42 3.34
CA TYR A 55 -22.88 -6.21 2.01
C TYR A 55 -24.42 -6.10 2.01
N ASP A 56 -25.11 -6.91 2.82
CA ASP A 56 -26.57 -6.96 2.88
C ASP A 56 -27.22 -5.67 3.41
N GLU A 57 -26.54 -4.92 4.28
CA GLU A 57 -27.09 -3.70 4.86
C GLU A 57 -26.77 -2.46 4.01
N GLN A 58 -25.56 -2.39 3.44
CA GLN A 58 -25.07 -1.17 2.76
C GLN A 58 -24.23 -1.50 1.52
N PRO A 59 -24.82 -2.11 0.47
CA PRO A 59 -24.09 -2.66 -0.68
C PRO A 59 -23.32 -1.60 -1.46
N TRP A 60 -23.86 -0.38 -1.56
CA TRP A 60 -23.20 0.73 -2.26
C TRP A 60 -21.96 1.24 -1.52
N ARG A 61 -22.05 1.42 -0.18
CA ARG A 61 -20.89 1.86 0.63
C ARG A 61 -19.83 0.75 0.66
N PHE A 62 -20.24 -0.50 0.81
CA PHE A 62 -19.36 -1.66 0.70
C PHE A 62 -18.57 -1.65 -0.61
N GLY A 63 -19.25 -1.52 -1.75
CA GLY A 63 -18.60 -1.49 -3.06
C GLY A 63 -17.62 -0.32 -3.24
N LEU A 64 -17.98 0.88 -2.76
CA LEU A 64 -17.10 2.06 -2.83
C LEU A 64 -15.82 1.89 -2.00
N TYR A 65 -15.94 1.38 -0.77
CA TYR A 65 -14.79 1.17 0.09
C TYR A 65 -13.92 0.00 -0.39
N LEU A 66 -14.53 -1.08 -0.87
CA LEU A 66 -13.80 -2.18 -1.50
C LEU A 66 -13.01 -1.70 -2.72
N LEU A 67 -13.61 -0.87 -3.58
CA LEU A 67 -12.93 -0.31 -4.75
C LEU A 67 -11.78 0.64 -4.36
N ARG A 68 -11.96 1.42 -3.29
CA ARG A 68 -10.88 2.23 -2.70
C ARG A 68 -9.72 1.36 -2.21
N ASP A 69 -9.99 0.26 -1.51
CA ASP A 69 -8.96 -0.62 -0.99
C ASP A 69 -8.25 -1.38 -2.11
N VAL A 70 -8.97 -1.81 -3.14
CA VAL A 70 -8.36 -2.37 -4.36
C VAL A 70 -7.46 -1.35 -5.05
N ALA A 71 -7.91 -0.09 -5.21
CA ALA A 71 -7.10 0.96 -5.80
C ALA A 71 -5.84 1.25 -4.95
N PHE A 72 -5.97 1.27 -3.63
CA PHE A 72 -4.85 1.44 -2.72
C PHE A 72 -3.88 0.27 -2.82
N PHE A 73 -4.36 -0.97 -2.86
CA PHE A 73 -3.57 -2.18 -3.05
C PHE A 73 -2.74 -2.12 -4.34
N ILE A 74 -3.36 -1.79 -5.47
CA ILE A 74 -2.67 -1.66 -6.77
C ILE A 74 -1.60 -0.58 -6.70
N SER A 75 -1.92 0.58 -6.10
CA SER A 75 -0.96 1.69 -5.98
C SER A 75 0.22 1.35 -5.07
N ALA A 76 -0.01 0.69 -3.94
CA ALA A 76 1.01 0.28 -2.98
C ALA A 76 1.89 -0.83 -3.56
N SER A 77 1.29 -1.83 -4.21
CA SER A 77 2.00 -2.88 -4.94
C SER A 77 2.87 -2.31 -6.06
N GLY A 78 2.31 -1.41 -6.88
CA GLY A 78 3.03 -0.73 -7.96
C GLY A 78 4.22 0.09 -7.44
N ALA A 79 4.00 0.89 -6.39
CA ALA A 79 5.07 1.65 -5.74
C ALA A 79 6.16 0.73 -5.16
N GLY A 80 5.76 -0.36 -4.48
CA GLY A 80 6.67 -1.37 -3.95
C GLY A 80 7.53 -2.00 -5.04
N LEU A 81 6.93 -2.38 -6.18
CA LEU A 81 7.63 -2.97 -7.32
C LEU A 81 8.59 -1.97 -7.98
N VAL A 82 8.19 -0.71 -8.16
CA VAL A 82 9.06 0.34 -8.72
C VAL A 82 10.26 0.59 -7.82
N LEU A 83 10.05 0.68 -6.51
CA LEU A 83 11.12 0.84 -5.53
C LEU A 83 12.05 -0.38 -5.51
N SER A 84 11.49 -1.59 -5.54
CA SER A 84 12.23 -2.85 -5.65
C SER A 84 13.08 -2.91 -6.91
N TRP A 85 12.51 -2.51 -8.05
CA TRP A 85 13.20 -2.43 -9.33
C TRP A 85 14.35 -1.41 -9.30
N GLY A 86 14.14 -0.25 -8.65
CA GLY A 86 15.17 0.76 -8.42
C GLY A 86 16.35 0.24 -7.57
N VAL A 87 16.05 -0.60 -6.57
CA VAL A 87 17.06 -1.28 -5.74
C VAL A 87 17.81 -2.33 -6.56
N LEU A 88 17.10 -3.18 -7.31
CA LEU A 88 17.69 -4.27 -8.13
C LEU A 88 18.56 -3.77 -9.28
N ARG A 89 18.20 -2.64 -9.93
CA ARG A 89 19.04 -2.01 -10.98
C ARG A 89 20.35 -1.42 -10.46
N GLY A 90 20.59 -1.43 -9.15
CA GLY A 90 21.91 -1.20 -8.57
C GLY A 90 22.52 0.16 -8.96
N ARG A 91 23.81 0.20 -9.35
CA ARG A 91 24.57 1.46 -9.53
C ARG A 91 24.09 2.28 -10.74
N ARG A 92 23.42 1.67 -11.72
CA ARG A 92 23.03 2.34 -12.97
C ARG A 92 21.80 3.24 -12.80
N ALA A 93 20.89 2.92 -11.87
CA ALA A 93 19.70 3.75 -11.61
C ALA A 93 20.04 5.08 -10.90
N PHE A 94 21.09 5.10 -10.07
CA PHE A 94 21.48 6.26 -9.26
C PHE A 94 22.61 7.10 -9.87
N HIS A 95 23.09 6.76 -11.06
CA HIS A 95 24.14 7.53 -11.74
C HIS A 95 23.72 8.98 -12.03
N ARG A 96 22.42 9.22 -12.26
CA ARG A 96 21.84 10.56 -12.47
C ARG A 96 21.86 11.47 -11.23
N TRP A 97 22.01 10.91 -10.03
CA TRP A 97 22.04 11.67 -8.77
C TRP A 97 23.45 11.89 -8.22
N ARG A 98 24.48 11.33 -8.88
CA ARG A 98 25.90 11.50 -8.50
C ARG A 98 26.59 12.66 -9.23
N ALA A 99 25.91 13.29 -10.19
CA ALA A 99 26.46 14.33 -11.07
C ALA A 99 26.08 15.76 -10.62
N LYS A 100 25.70 15.95 -9.37
CA LYS A 100 25.58 17.26 -8.73
C LYS A 100 26.39 17.28 -7.45
#